data_AF-A0A2D5W3T5-F1
#
_entry.id   AF-A0A2D5W3T5-F1
#
_cell.length_a   1.000
_cell.length_b   1.000
_cell.length_c   1.000
_cell.angle_alpha   90.00
_cell.angle_beta   90.00
_cell.angle_gamma   90.00
#
_symmetry.space_group_name_H-M   'P 1'
#
loop_
_entity.id
_entity.type
_entity.pdbx_description
1 polymer ?
#
loop_
_entity_poly.entity_id
_entity_poly.type
_entity_poly.pdbx_seq_one_letter_code
_entity_poly.pdbx_strand_id
1 'polypeptide(L)'
;YAGSGSGTYTLGKGSQAITFPAVPNLTINGNPIVLLLNAVAFDSNGAETGLPIEYTLVSGAATIEGNLLTINQPGRVVVTAQQLGNQIYSAAEEKVRSFNVTGTGVPLGAAQTVAKLNDDGSIGISTQGQPFQELSVYASSDVDGSYDPVVKIMLDENGKGTFNANTEETQRFFQVK
;
A
#
# COMPACT_ATOMS: atom_id res chain seq x y z
N TYR A 1 -40.98 -34.12 45.93
CA TYR A 1 -40.59 -34.03 44.51
C TYR A 1 -39.83 -32.72 44.35
N ALA A 2 -38.50 -32.76 44.30
CA ALA A 2 -37.69 -31.56 44.07
C ALA A 2 -37.40 -31.48 42.57
N GLY A 3 -38.12 -30.60 41.86
CA GLY A 3 -37.87 -30.37 40.44
C GLY A 3 -36.65 -29.48 40.27
N SER A 4 -35.59 -30.01 39.68
CA SER A 4 -34.50 -29.21 39.12
C SER A 4 -34.95 -28.67 37.76
N GLY A 5 -35.32 -27.39 37.70
CA GLY A 5 -35.50 -26.71 36.41
C GLY A 5 -34.14 -26.30 35.87
N SER A 6 -33.67 -26.92 34.80
CA SER A 6 -32.54 -26.40 34.03
C SER A 6 -33.06 -25.31 33.10
N GLY A 7 -32.90 -24.05 33.49
CA GLY A 7 -33.06 -22.90 32.60
C GLY A 7 -31.79 -22.71 31.78
N THR A 8 -31.88 -22.78 30.46
CA THR A 8 -30.78 -22.38 29.58
C THR A 8 -30.71 -20.86 29.53
N TYR A 9 -29.64 -20.26 30.06
CA TYR A 9 -29.33 -18.85 29.83
C TYR A 9 -28.77 -18.69 28.43
N THR A 10 -29.60 -18.29 27.47
CA THR A 10 -29.10 -17.85 26.15
C THR A 10 -28.63 -16.40 26.29
N LEU A 11 -27.35 -16.23 26.65
CA LEU A 11 -26.71 -14.92 26.56
C LEU A 11 -26.63 -14.55 25.08
N GLY A 12 -27.31 -13.47 24.67
CA GLY A 12 -27.23 -12.96 23.31
C GLY A 12 -25.81 -12.48 22.99
N LYS A 13 -25.45 -12.47 21.70
CA LYS A 13 -24.17 -11.90 21.25
C LYS A 13 -24.10 -10.40 21.56
N GLY A 14 -22.93 -9.92 21.98
CA GLY A 14 -22.66 -8.50 22.17
C GLY A 14 -22.73 -7.73 20.85
N SER A 15 -23.16 -6.47 20.89
CA SER A 15 -23.07 -5.56 19.74
C SER A 15 -21.66 -4.98 19.62
N GLN A 16 -21.27 -4.60 18.41
CA GLN A 16 -20.02 -3.89 18.13
C GLN A 16 -20.22 -2.82 17.06
N ALA A 17 -19.36 -1.81 17.06
CA ALA A 17 -19.44 -0.67 16.14
C ALA A 17 -18.06 -0.31 15.57
N ILE A 18 -17.99 -0.09 14.26
CA ILE A 18 -16.77 0.34 13.56
C ILE A 18 -16.58 1.85 13.66
N THR A 19 -15.43 2.26 14.19
CA THR A 19 -14.87 3.59 14.00
C THR A 19 -13.87 3.55 12.86
N PHE A 20 -14.22 4.16 11.73
CA PHE A 20 -13.32 4.32 10.59
C PHE A 20 -13.01 5.81 10.44
N PRO A 21 -11.78 6.31 10.67
CA PRO A 21 -11.47 7.73 10.53
C PRO A 21 -11.81 8.29 9.14
N ALA A 22 -12.15 9.57 9.07
CA ALA A 22 -12.36 10.22 7.78
C ALA A 22 -11.02 10.38 7.05
N VAL A 23 -11.00 10.06 5.76
CA VAL A 23 -9.84 10.30 4.90
C VAL A 23 -9.99 11.72 4.32
N PRO A 24 -8.99 12.61 4.45
CA PRO A 24 -9.04 13.93 3.83
C PRO A 24 -9.01 13.83 2.31
N ASN A 25 -9.40 14.91 1.62
CA ASN A 25 -9.18 15.00 0.18
C ASN A 25 -7.67 15.03 -0.11
N LEU A 26 -7.27 14.43 -1.23
CA LEU A 26 -5.87 14.25 -1.58
C LEU A 26 -5.56 14.91 -2.93
N THR A 27 -4.28 15.22 -3.12
CA THR A 27 -3.76 15.67 -4.42
C THR A 27 -2.66 14.72 -4.86
N ILE A 28 -2.84 14.10 -6.01
CA ILE A 28 -1.87 13.21 -6.65
C ILE A 28 -1.07 14.00 -7.70
N ASN A 29 0.26 13.80 -7.71
CA ASN A 29 1.21 14.54 -8.54
C ASN A 29 2.07 13.57 -9.37
N GLY A 30 1.43 12.74 -10.19
CA GLY A 30 2.08 11.79 -11.10
C GLY A 30 2.66 10.54 -10.43
N ASN A 31 2.57 10.41 -9.10
CA ASN A 31 3.09 9.29 -8.33
C ASN A 31 1.96 8.65 -7.50
N PRO A 32 1.94 7.32 -7.31
CA PRO A 32 0.92 6.67 -6.48
C PRO A 32 0.92 7.21 -5.05
N ILE A 33 -0.26 7.34 -4.45
CA ILE A 33 -0.41 7.59 -3.01
C ILE A 33 -0.78 6.28 -2.33
N VAL A 34 -0.01 5.88 -1.31
CA VAL A 34 -0.31 4.72 -0.48
C VAL A 34 -0.80 5.20 0.89
N LEU A 35 -1.97 4.72 1.32
CA LEU A 35 -2.57 5.02 2.62
C LEU A 35 -2.81 3.74 3.42
N LEU A 36 -2.52 3.80 4.71
CA LEU A 36 -2.88 2.75 5.65
C LEU A 36 -4.29 3.03 6.19
N LEU A 37 -5.21 2.10 5.97
CA LEU A 37 -6.56 2.14 6.54
C LEU A 37 -6.52 1.60 7.97
N ASN A 38 -7.11 2.35 8.90
CA ASN A 38 -7.00 2.13 10.35
C ASN A 38 -8.37 2.16 11.05
N ALA A 39 -9.40 1.59 10.43
CA ALA A 39 -10.64 1.35 11.13
C ALA A 39 -10.41 0.39 12.31
N VAL A 40 -11.16 0.62 13.39
CA VAL A 40 -11.14 -0.18 14.62
C VAL A 40 -12.58 -0.35 15.07
N ALA A 41 -12.93 -1.48 15.67
CA ALA A 41 -14.25 -1.68 16.22
C ALA A 41 -14.24 -1.90 17.73
N PHE A 42 -15.28 -1.40 18.37
CA PHE A 42 -15.43 -1.41 19.82
C PHE A 42 -16.75 -2.09 20.20
N ASP A 43 -16.75 -2.79 21.33
CA ASP A 43 -17.95 -3.35 21.95
C ASP A 43 -18.80 -2.24 22.62
N SER A 44 -19.92 -2.64 23.23
CA SER A 44 -20.79 -1.71 23.96
C SER A 44 -20.15 -1.05 25.18
N ASN A 45 -19.01 -1.57 25.67
CA ASN A 45 -18.26 -1.04 26.80
C ASN A 45 -17.11 -0.13 26.37
N GLY A 46 -16.89 0.03 25.06
CA GLY A 46 -15.79 0.82 24.50
C GLY A 46 -14.45 0.08 24.46
N ALA A 47 -14.44 -1.24 24.62
CA ALA A 47 -13.25 -2.07 24.46
C ALA A 47 -13.12 -2.54 23.00
N GLU A 48 -11.90 -2.58 22.47
CA GLU A 48 -11.66 -3.09 21.11
C GLU A 48 -12.06 -4.57 21.02
N THR A 49 -12.81 -4.92 19.97
CA THR A 49 -13.27 -6.31 19.79
C THR A 49 -12.17 -7.22 19.26
N GLY A 50 -11.12 -6.64 18.66
CA GLY A 50 -9.97 -7.36 18.11
C GLY A 50 -10.28 -8.24 16.90
N LEU A 51 -11.50 -8.18 16.35
CA LEU A 51 -11.87 -8.95 15.17
C LEU A 51 -11.30 -8.32 13.89
N PRO A 52 -10.90 -9.13 12.89
CA PRO A 52 -10.34 -8.62 11.64
C PRO A 52 -11.35 -7.73 10.91
N ILE A 53 -10.86 -6.62 10.36
CA ILE A 53 -11.64 -5.71 9.52
C ILE A 53 -11.20 -5.91 8.07
N GLU A 54 -12.19 -6.15 7.21
CA GLU A 54 -12.01 -6.29 5.78
C GLU A 54 -12.37 -4.99 5.08
N TYR A 55 -11.54 -4.59 4.11
CA TYR A 55 -11.74 -3.38 3.32
C TYR A 55 -12.10 -3.74 1.89
N THR A 56 -13.17 -3.11 1.39
CA THR A 56 -13.60 -3.27 -0.01
C THR A 56 -13.58 -1.91 -0.71
N LEU A 57 -12.96 -1.87 -1.89
CA LEU A 57 -13.04 -0.72 -2.77
C LEU A 57 -14.36 -0.80 -3.53
N VAL A 58 -15.27 0.13 -3.23
CA VAL A 58 -16.58 0.21 -3.89
C VAL A 58 -16.47 0.89 -5.25
N SER A 59 -15.68 1.96 -5.33
CA SER A 59 -15.45 2.70 -6.58
C SER A 59 -14.22 3.59 -6.49
N GLY A 60 -13.66 3.95 -7.65
CA GLY A 60 -12.52 4.86 -7.78
C GLY A 60 -11.29 4.15 -8.33
N ALA A 61 -10.33 4.94 -8.82
CA ALA A 61 -9.11 4.44 -9.42
C ALA A 61 -8.03 4.16 -8.37
N ALA A 62 -8.30 3.16 -7.53
CA ALA A 62 -7.42 2.69 -6.47
C ALA A 62 -7.40 1.15 -6.42
N THR A 63 -6.51 0.58 -5.61
CA THR A 63 -6.48 -0.85 -5.27
C THR A 63 -6.32 -1.02 -3.77
N ILE A 64 -6.80 -2.13 -3.22
CA ILE A 64 -6.66 -2.47 -1.80
C ILE A 64 -5.98 -3.83 -1.68
N GLU A 65 -4.92 -3.89 -0.89
CA GLU A 65 -4.26 -5.13 -0.47
C GLU A 65 -4.18 -5.15 1.05
N GLY A 66 -4.99 -5.99 1.69
CA GLY A 66 -5.17 -5.95 3.15
C GLY A 66 -5.78 -4.62 3.60
N ASN A 67 -5.01 -3.81 4.32
CA ASN A 67 -5.40 -2.46 4.72
C ASN A 67 -4.60 -1.35 4.02
N LEU A 68 -3.82 -1.69 2.98
CA LEU A 68 -3.11 -0.72 2.15
C LEU A 68 -3.98 -0.32 0.96
N LEU A 69 -4.34 0.96 0.89
CA LEU A 69 -5.04 1.57 -0.23
C LEU A 69 -4.02 2.30 -1.12
N THR A 70 -3.89 1.87 -2.37
CA THR A 70 -3.01 2.50 -3.37
C THR A 70 -3.85 3.25 -4.39
N ILE A 71 -3.61 4.55 -4.53
CA ILE A 71 -4.37 5.46 -5.41
C ILE A 71 -3.49 5.85 -6.59
N ASN A 72 -3.98 5.61 -7.81
CA ASN A 72 -3.20 5.82 -9.03
C ASN A 72 -3.74 6.96 -9.90
N GLN A 73 -5.03 7.28 -9.84
CA GLN A 73 -5.61 8.35 -10.67
C GLN A 73 -6.50 9.28 -9.83
N PRO A 74 -6.66 10.55 -10.25
CA PRO A 74 -7.65 11.43 -9.67
C PRO A 74 -9.07 10.87 -9.86
N GLY A 75 -9.98 11.27 -8.98
CA GLY A 75 -11.36 10.82 -8.97
C GLY A 75 -11.91 10.68 -7.55
N ARG A 76 -13.21 10.38 -7.46
CA ARG A 76 -13.85 10.07 -6.18
C ARG A 76 -13.55 8.62 -5.80
N VAL A 77 -12.98 8.42 -4.62
CA VAL A 77 -12.70 7.09 -4.06
C VAL A 77 -13.70 6.78 -2.97
N VAL A 78 -14.24 5.56 -2.96
CA VAL A 78 -15.20 5.07 -1.97
C VAL A 78 -14.73 3.72 -1.45
N VAL A 79 -14.52 3.63 -0.14
CA VAL A 79 -14.05 2.42 0.56
C VAL A 79 -15.02 2.08 1.68
N THR A 80 -15.34 0.80 1.81
CA THR A 80 -16.13 0.25 2.90
C THR A 80 -15.23 -0.57 3.83
N ALA A 81 -15.37 -0.36 5.13
CA ALA A 81 -14.82 -1.21 6.17
C ALA A 81 -15.94 -2.10 6.74
N GLN A 82 -15.72 -3.40 6.75
CA GLN A 82 -16.64 -4.40 7.29
C GLN A 82 -15.96 -5.21 8.38
N GLN A 83 -16.69 -5.50 9.45
CA GLN A 83 -16.24 -6.40 10.50
C GLN A 83 -17.32 -7.44 10.75
N LEU A 84 -17.01 -8.68 10.40
CA LEU A 84 -17.89 -9.80 10.68
C LEU A 84 -17.95 -10.06 12.18
N GLY A 85 -19.09 -10.61 12.61
CA GLY A 85 -19.26 -11.09 13.98
C GLY A 85 -18.59 -12.44 14.20
N ASN A 86 -18.57 -12.89 15.44
CA ASN A 86 -18.14 -14.24 15.82
C ASN A 86 -19.16 -14.86 16.79
N GLN A 87 -18.75 -15.85 17.60
CA GLN A 87 -19.63 -16.47 18.61
C GLN A 87 -20.00 -15.53 19.77
N ILE A 88 -19.22 -14.47 20.02
CA ILE A 88 -19.36 -13.50 21.12
C ILE A 88 -20.03 -12.22 20.63
N TYR A 89 -19.61 -11.68 19.49
CA TYR A 89 -20.08 -10.41 18.94
C TYR A 89 -20.91 -10.62 17.66
N SER A 90 -21.98 -9.83 17.50
CA SER A 90 -22.74 -9.72 16.25
C SER A 90 -21.94 -8.93 15.21
N ALA A 91 -22.21 -9.09 13.91
CA ALA A 91 -21.51 -8.28 12.90
C ALA A 91 -21.74 -6.77 13.14
N ALA A 92 -20.71 -5.97 12.91
CA ALA A 92 -20.82 -4.52 13.01
C ALA A 92 -21.52 -3.96 11.76
N GLU A 93 -22.18 -2.80 11.90
CA GLU A 93 -22.64 -2.05 10.74
C GLU A 93 -21.43 -1.59 9.91
N GLU A 94 -21.50 -1.79 8.59
CA GLU A 94 -20.45 -1.38 7.66
C GLU A 94 -20.22 0.13 7.70
N LYS A 95 -18.96 0.54 7.64
CA LYS A 95 -18.60 1.96 7.61
C LYS A 95 -18.01 2.36 6.27
N VAL A 96 -18.67 3.29 5.59
CA VAL A 96 -18.24 3.81 4.29
C VAL A 96 -17.48 5.13 4.47
N ARG A 97 -16.35 5.27 3.78
CA ARG A 97 -15.62 6.52 3.62
C ARG A 97 -15.50 6.87 2.14
N SER A 98 -15.73 8.15 1.85
CA SER A 98 -15.50 8.70 0.52
C SER A 98 -14.72 9.99 0.61
N PHE A 99 -13.80 10.19 -0.32
CA PHE A 99 -12.97 11.38 -0.43
C PHE A 99 -12.64 11.63 -1.90
N ASN A 100 -12.25 12.87 -2.21
CA ASN A 100 -11.87 13.26 -3.56
C ASN A 100 -10.36 13.27 -3.72
N VAL A 101 -9.90 12.80 -4.86
CA VAL A 101 -8.51 12.89 -5.30
C VAL A 101 -8.44 13.79 -6.52
N THR A 102 -7.60 14.81 -6.48
CA THR A 102 -7.38 15.77 -7.58
C THR A 102 -5.93 15.74 -8.05
N GLY A 103 -5.62 16.39 -9.16
CA GLY A 103 -4.24 16.49 -9.69
C GLY A 103 -3.98 15.56 -10.87
N THR A 104 -2.72 15.26 -11.12
CA THR A 104 -2.27 14.43 -12.25
C THR A 104 -2.09 12.99 -11.79
N GLY A 105 -2.84 12.08 -12.41
CA GLY A 105 -2.69 10.65 -12.14
C GLY A 105 -1.33 10.12 -12.59
N VAL A 106 -1.00 8.92 -12.14
CA VAL A 106 0.21 8.22 -12.54
C VAL A 106 0.15 7.99 -14.06
N PRO A 107 1.13 8.50 -14.84
CA PRO A 107 1.17 8.24 -16.27
C PRO A 107 1.14 6.73 -16.54
N LEU A 108 0.39 6.32 -17.56
CA LEU A 108 0.39 4.92 -17.99
C LEU A 108 1.82 4.56 -18.43
N GLY A 109 2.44 3.60 -17.74
CA GLY A 109 3.85 3.23 -17.92
C GLY A 109 4.87 4.24 -17.39
N ALA A 110 4.51 5.01 -16.36
CA ALA A 110 5.49 5.72 -15.54
C ALA A 110 6.60 4.77 -15.10
N ALA A 111 7.85 5.22 -15.21
CA ALA A 111 9.00 4.46 -14.79
C ALA A 111 8.89 4.14 -13.28
N GLN A 112 8.79 2.87 -12.93
CA GLN A 112 8.98 2.39 -11.57
C GLN A 112 10.40 1.89 -11.42
N THR A 113 11.11 2.39 -10.41
CA THR A 113 12.46 1.95 -10.07
C THR A 113 12.43 1.18 -8.77
N VAL A 114 12.92 -0.06 -8.78
CA VAL A 114 13.16 -0.85 -7.58
C VAL A 114 14.66 -0.99 -7.39
N ALA A 115 15.16 -0.52 -6.24
CA ALA A 115 16.52 -0.80 -5.79
C ALA A 115 16.48 -1.97 -4.81
N LYS A 116 17.30 -2.99 -5.04
CA LYS A 116 17.48 -4.14 -4.15
C LYS A 116 18.96 -4.28 -3.79
N LEU A 117 19.23 -4.62 -2.54
CA LEU A 117 20.53 -5.16 -2.13
C LEU A 117 20.46 -6.68 -2.32
N ASN A 118 21.38 -7.22 -3.12
CA ASN A 118 21.49 -8.65 -3.35
C ASN A 118 22.36 -9.30 -2.26
N ASP A 119 22.26 -10.62 -2.12
CA ASP A 119 23.01 -11.38 -1.09
C ASP A 119 24.54 -11.31 -1.27
N ASP A 120 25.01 -10.98 -2.47
CA ASP A 120 26.42 -10.75 -2.79
C ASP A 120 26.90 -9.30 -2.48
N GLY A 121 26.02 -8.45 -1.95
CA GLY A 121 26.29 -7.05 -1.61
C GLY A 121 26.21 -6.08 -2.78
N SER A 122 25.83 -6.54 -3.97
CA SER A 122 25.57 -5.67 -5.12
C SER A 122 24.22 -4.93 -4.98
N ILE A 123 24.11 -3.76 -5.63
CA ILE A 123 22.84 -3.04 -5.78
C ILE A 123 22.27 -3.41 -7.15
N GLY A 124 21.14 -4.12 -7.14
CA GLY A 124 20.32 -4.34 -8.33
C GLY A 124 19.31 -3.20 -8.50
N ILE A 125 19.31 -2.53 -9.65
CA ILE A 125 18.30 -1.54 -10.00
C ILE A 125 17.49 -2.12 -11.16
N SER A 126 16.21 -2.41 -10.92
CA SER A 126 15.28 -2.83 -11.97
C SER A 126 14.25 -1.76 -12.23
N THR A 127 13.92 -1.55 -13.50
CA THR A 127 13.02 -0.49 -13.91
C THR A 127 11.94 -1.04 -14.83
N GLN A 128 10.71 -0.56 -14.67
CA GLN A 128 9.58 -0.89 -15.53
C GLN A 128 8.93 0.39 -16.01
N GLY A 129 8.55 0.46 -17.28
CA GLY A 129 7.99 1.68 -17.88
C GLY A 129 7.45 1.41 -19.28
N GLN A 130 7.24 2.48 -20.05
CA GLN A 130 6.85 2.33 -21.46
C GLN A 130 7.98 1.68 -22.27
N PRO A 131 7.66 0.83 -23.28
CA PRO A 131 8.66 0.30 -24.19
C PRO A 131 9.51 1.42 -24.78
N PHE A 132 10.83 1.20 -24.86
CA PHE A 132 11.79 2.15 -25.42
C PHE A 132 11.92 3.49 -24.66
N GLN A 133 11.38 3.61 -23.45
CA GLN A 133 11.68 4.74 -22.55
C GLN A 133 13.16 4.69 -22.15
N GLU A 134 13.83 5.83 -22.14
CA GLU A 134 15.17 5.98 -21.58
C GLU A 134 15.03 6.37 -20.10
N LEU A 135 15.66 5.61 -19.21
CA LEU A 135 15.77 5.97 -17.80
C LEU A 135 17.23 6.13 -17.40
N SER A 136 17.54 7.28 -16.80
CA SER A 136 18.87 7.62 -16.33
C SER A 136 19.01 7.29 -14.85
N VAL A 137 20.06 6.53 -14.49
CA VAL A 137 20.46 6.34 -13.09
C VAL A 137 21.58 7.33 -12.79
N TYR A 138 21.33 8.22 -11.82
CA TYR A 138 22.32 9.16 -11.32
C TYR A 138 22.99 8.57 -10.08
N ALA A 139 24.32 8.56 -10.06
CA ALA A 139 25.10 8.31 -8.85
C ALA A 139 25.72 9.65 -8.42
N SER A 140 25.72 9.95 -7.12
CA SER A 140 26.39 11.15 -6.61
C SER A 140 27.82 10.84 -6.16
N SER A 141 28.75 11.72 -6.53
CA SER A 141 30.05 11.84 -5.86
C SER A 141 29.91 12.75 -4.65
N ASP A 142 30.55 12.42 -3.54
CA ASP A 142 30.69 13.36 -2.42
C ASP A 142 31.69 14.49 -2.73
N VAL A 143 32.36 14.47 -3.89
CA VAL A 143 33.53 15.31 -4.19
C VAL A 143 33.21 16.62 -4.91
N ASP A 144 32.16 16.69 -5.74
CA ASP A 144 31.90 17.89 -6.57
C ASP A 144 30.42 18.31 -6.72
N GLY A 145 29.47 17.50 -6.22
CA GLY A 145 28.05 17.79 -6.37
C GLY A 145 27.53 17.75 -7.82
N SER A 146 28.31 17.22 -8.76
CA SER A 146 27.92 17.05 -10.16
C SER A 146 27.04 15.80 -10.31
N TYR A 147 25.87 15.98 -10.95
CA TYR A 147 24.93 14.88 -11.25
C TYR A 147 25.14 14.41 -12.69
N ASP A 148 26.26 13.77 -12.97
CA ASP A 148 26.49 13.17 -14.28
C ASP A 148 25.83 11.77 -14.35
N PRO A 149 25.03 11.48 -15.40
CA PRO A 149 24.41 10.16 -15.54
C PRO A 149 25.49 9.11 -15.82
N VAL A 150 25.68 8.17 -14.89
CA VAL A 150 26.70 7.12 -15.02
C VAL A 150 26.20 5.97 -15.89
N VAL A 151 24.88 5.77 -15.95
CA VAL A 151 24.25 4.68 -16.71
C VAL A 151 22.93 5.15 -17.32
N LYS A 152 22.75 4.84 -18.62
CA LYS A 152 21.48 4.94 -19.34
C LYS A 152 20.92 3.54 -19.55
N ILE A 153 19.70 3.30 -19.10
CA ILE A 153 18.98 2.05 -19.32
C ILE A 153 17.86 2.33 -20.32
N MET A 154 17.94 1.72 -21.50
CA MET A 154 16.81 1.67 -22.43
C MET A 154 15.92 0.50 -22.05
N LEU A 155 14.62 0.74 -21.94
CA LEU A 155 13.65 -0.33 -21.70
C LEU A 155 13.42 -1.14 -22.98
N ASP A 156 13.30 -2.46 -22.84
CA ASP A 156 13.03 -3.39 -23.93
C ASP A 156 11.58 -3.28 -24.46
N GLU A 157 11.24 -4.13 -25.44
CA GLU A 157 9.89 -4.18 -26.03
C GLU A 157 8.78 -4.54 -25.02
N ASN A 158 9.15 -5.14 -23.89
CA ASN A 158 8.25 -5.48 -22.78
C ASN A 158 8.26 -4.41 -21.68
N GLY A 159 8.95 -3.28 -21.89
CA GLY A 159 9.05 -2.19 -20.93
C GLY A 159 9.95 -2.50 -19.74
N LYS A 160 10.86 -3.47 -19.84
CA LYS A 160 11.80 -3.87 -18.77
C LYS A 160 13.22 -3.44 -19.09
N GLY A 161 13.95 -3.03 -18.06
CA GLY A 161 15.38 -2.75 -18.13
C GLY A 161 16.07 -3.17 -16.85
N THR A 162 17.21 -3.84 -16.98
CA THR A 162 18.02 -4.30 -15.85
C THR A 162 19.44 -3.78 -16.01
N PHE A 163 19.97 -3.16 -14.95
CA PHE A 163 21.38 -2.89 -14.81
C PHE A 163 21.96 -3.75 -13.71
N ASN A 164 22.94 -4.58 -14.07
CA ASN A 164 23.72 -5.39 -13.14
C ASN A 164 25.16 -4.86 -13.16
N ALA A 165 25.60 -4.28 -12.04
CA ALA A 165 27.01 -3.99 -11.84
C ALA A 165 27.66 -5.18 -11.14
N ASN A 166 28.47 -5.95 -11.88
CA ASN A 166 29.32 -6.96 -11.27
C ASN A 166 30.56 -6.27 -10.72
N THR A 167 30.76 -6.29 -9.41
CA THR A 167 32.04 -5.96 -8.81
C THR A 167 32.88 -7.23 -8.76
N GLU A 168 34.02 -7.28 -9.47
CA GLU A 168 35.01 -8.32 -9.19
C GLU A 168 35.54 -8.16 -7.75
N GLU A 169 35.95 -9.26 -7.10
CA GLU A 169 36.34 -9.29 -5.67
C GLU A 169 37.38 -8.21 -5.28
N THR A 170 38.15 -7.71 -6.24
CA THR A 170 39.23 -6.72 -6.04
C THR A 170 38.81 -5.27 -6.28
N GLN A 171 37.63 -4.99 -6.85
CA GLN A 171 37.14 -3.63 -7.12
C GLN A 171 35.81 -3.38 -6.41
N ARG A 172 35.90 -3.13 -5.09
CA ARG A 172 34.73 -2.92 -4.22
C ARG A 172 34.21 -1.48 -4.18
N PHE A 173 34.62 -0.61 -5.10
CA PHE A 173 34.18 0.78 -5.08
C PHE A 173 33.89 1.29 -6.48
N PHE A 174 32.69 1.83 -6.65
CA PHE A 174 32.46 2.88 -7.62
C PHE A 174 33.28 4.09 -7.16
N GLN A 175 34.41 4.35 -7.81
CA GLN A 175 35.13 5.60 -7.59
C GLN A 175 34.39 6.67 -8.38
N VAL A 176 33.50 7.38 -7.70
CA VAL A 176 33.04 8.66 -8.21
C VAL A 176 34.20 9.63 -7.98
N LYS A 177 34.63 10.29 -9.06
CA LYS A 177 35.71 11.26 -8.99
C LYS A 177 35.28 12.52 -8.26
#